data_AF-A0A2D6AKT9-F1
#
_entry.id   AF-A0A2D6AKT9-F1
#
_cell.length_a   1.000
_cell.length_b   1.000
_cell.length_c   1.000
_cell.angle_alpha   90.00
_cell.angle_beta   90.00
_cell.angle_gamma   90.00
#
_symmetry.space_group_name_H-M   'P 1'
#
loop_
_entity.id
_entity.type
_entity.pdbx_description
1 polymer ?
#
loop_
_entity_poly.entity_id
_entity_poly.type
_entity_poly.pdbx_seq_one_letter_code
_entity_poly.pdbx_strand_id
1 'polypeptide(L)'
;MNYIFTFIGEFGYELLNWQGVIRKWSETNVTEEDKIIICSRQGLEMLYEFCNEYIVISHLTSLKSVVADCYTSYTFINGTGLHLPRAQWEATRTGQHITDIKDDVINLVKESDIDVSNATWIWSCDYTVMNGHYFGLERPGGRGGIYNVPQNQLNLDNNRFVQIHHDESKKSIVENKLGFSLDEEYLLCQTGFRQGYELSKVKIDHAAVLAKHRNDFKIVLMDFNTGRLNDSFSRFDDEDFTIIKISNLAEQSVLIQYAKKCIFFTEGHLRSHTYLPPMFGRDVDIIADEMIFSLHEAPLDFWNTNVFQFGGQMNAIPYREVHD
;
A
#
# COMPACT_ATOMS: atom_id res chain seq x y z
N MET A 1 -1.39 29.01 6.25
CA MET A 1 -0.33 28.20 6.89
C MET A 1 -0.03 27.01 5.99
N ASN A 2 1.21 26.54 5.91
CA ASN A 2 1.54 25.33 5.16
C ASN A 2 1.57 24.11 6.09
N TYR A 3 0.79 23.07 5.79
CA TYR A 3 0.79 21.80 6.52
C TYR A 3 1.44 20.73 5.66
N ILE A 4 2.62 20.28 6.09
CA ILE A 4 3.45 19.34 5.33
C ILE A 4 3.35 17.96 5.98
N PHE A 5 2.64 17.05 5.33
CA PHE A 5 2.48 15.68 5.77
C PHE A 5 3.44 14.77 5.01
N THR A 6 4.36 14.13 5.73
CA THR A 6 5.39 13.28 5.13
C THR A 6 5.21 11.82 5.51
N PHE A 7 5.02 10.96 4.51
CA PHE A 7 4.92 9.51 4.71
C PHE A 7 6.18 8.78 4.20
N ILE A 8 6.95 8.21 5.12
CA ILE A 8 8.17 7.44 4.82
C ILE A 8 8.00 5.93 5.03
N GLY A 9 6.78 5.53 5.40
CA GLY A 9 6.36 4.17 5.73
C GLY A 9 6.27 3.23 4.53
N GLU A 10 5.81 2.00 4.79
CA GLU A 10 5.49 0.97 3.80
C GLU A 10 4.20 1.32 3.02
N PHE A 11 4.14 0.95 1.74
CA PHE A 11 2.88 0.98 1.00
C PHE A 11 2.02 -0.21 1.43
N GLY A 12 1.34 -0.04 2.56
CA GLY A 12 0.41 -0.97 3.15
C GLY A 12 -0.82 -0.25 3.67
N TYR A 13 -1.50 -0.86 4.63
CA TYR A 13 -2.67 -0.26 5.25
C TYR A 13 -2.32 1.03 6.00
N GLU A 14 -1.12 1.15 6.55
CA GLU A 14 -0.63 2.35 7.24
C GLU A 14 -0.72 3.58 6.36
N LEU A 15 -0.45 3.45 5.06
CA LEU A 15 -0.61 4.54 4.10
C LEU A 15 -2.09 4.92 3.93
N LEU A 16 -2.97 3.93 3.79
CA LEU A 16 -4.41 4.17 3.64
C LEU A 16 -4.99 4.81 4.90
N ASN A 17 -4.58 4.35 6.08
CA ASN A 17 -4.95 4.99 7.33
C ASN A 17 -4.41 6.42 7.39
N TRP A 18 -3.11 6.62 7.16
CA TRP A 18 -2.47 7.93 7.15
C TRP A 18 -3.23 8.94 6.28
N GLN A 19 -3.51 8.57 5.03
CA GLN A 19 -4.26 9.37 4.08
C GLN A 19 -5.68 9.69 4.58
N GLY A 20 -6.39 8.70 5.10
CA GLY A 20 -7.75 8.91 5.62
C GLY A 20 -7.80 9.79 6.88
N VAL A 21 -6.78 9.78 7.74
CA VAL A 21 -6.68 10.72 8.87
C VAL A 21 -6.44 12.14 8.36
N ILE A 22 -5.54 12.34 7.39
CA ILE A 22 -5.27 13.67 6.82
C ILE A 22 -6.54 14.24 6.19
N ARG A 23 -7.26 13.42 5.41
CA ARG A 23 -8.54 13.83 4.79
C ARG A 23 -9.54 14.30 5.85
N LYS A 24 -9.75 13.50 6.90
CA LYS A 24 -10.68 13.87 7.96
C LYS A 24 -10.29 15.17 8.67
N TRP A 25 -8.99 15.30 8.96
CA TRP A 25 -8.46 16.49 9.60
C TRP A 25 -8.64 17.72 8.71
N SER A 26 -8.35 17.62 7.40
CA SER A 26 -8.44 18.74 6.49
C SER A 26 -9.86 19.27 6.30
N GLU A 27 -10.86 18.38 6.29
CA GLU A 27 -12.28 18.77 6.18
C GLU A 27 -12.75 19.77 7.26
N THR A 28 -12.05 19.85 8.40
CA THR A 28 -12.49 20.63 9.57
C THR A 28 -11.47 21.63 10.10
N ASN A 29 -10.22 21.59 9.64
CA ASN A 29 -9.12 22.33 10.28
C ASN A 29 -8.31 23.23 9.34
N VAL A 30 -8.66 23.30 8.06
CA VAL A 30 -7.99 24.17 7.09
C VAL A 30 -8.95 25.24 6.56
N THR A 31 -8.39 26.42 6.30
CA THR A 31 -9.06 27.52 5.60
C THR A 31 -8.61 27.56 4.14
N GLU A 32 -9.23 28.40 3.32
CA GLU A 32 -8.82 28.58 1.91
C GLU A 32 -7.40 29.15 1.75
N GLU A 33 -6.85 29.78 2.80
CA GLU A 33 -5.48 30.31 2.81
C GLU A 33 -4.44 29.26 3.25
N ASP A 34 -4.89 28.12 3.76
CA ASP A 34 -4.01 27.03 4.17
C ASP A 34 -3.70 26.12 3.00
N LYS A 35 -2.47 25.59 2.98
CA LYS A 35 -2.05 24.59 1.99
C LYS A 35 -1.72 23.28 2.66
N ILE A 36 -2.21 22.19 2.08
CA ILE A 36 -1.85 20.81 2.39
C ILE A 36 -0.82 20.36 1.36
N ILE A 37 0.38 20.07 1.84
CA ILE A 37 1.50 19.60 1.03
C ILE A 37 1.79 18.16 1.46
N ILE A 38 1.78 17.25 0.50
CA ILE A 38 2.06 15.83 0.75
C ILE A 38 3.45 15.49 0.24
N CYS A 39 4.29 14.96 1.12
CA CYS A 39 5.59 14.40 0.77
C CYS A 39 5.49 12.87 0.84
N SER A 40 5.46 12.20 -0.31
CA SER A 40 5.22 10.75 -0.38
C SER A 40 5.87 10.13 -1.63
N ARG A 41 5.75 8.81 -1.78
CA ARG A 41 6.40 8.06 -2.85
C ARG A 41 5.79 8.40 -4.21
N GLN A 42 6.57 8.28 -5.28
CA GLN A 42 6.07 8.43 -6.65
C GLN A 42 4.88 7.52 -6.94
N GLY A 43 3.89 8.02 -7.69
CA GLY A 43 2.81 7.20 -8.23
C GLY A 43 1.65 6.96 -7.25
N LEU A 44 1.57 7.73 -6.16
CA LEU A 44 0.49 7.69 -5.17
C LEU A 44 -0.32 8.99 -5.12
N GLU A 45 -0.10 9.90 -6.07
CA GLU A 45 -0.71 11.23 -6.14
C GLU A 45 -2.24 11.15 -6.03
N MET A 46 -2.84 10.15 -6.70
CA MET A 46 -4.28 9.93 -6.71
C MET A 46 -4.89 9.57 -5.34
N LEU A 47 -4.08 9.18 -4.36
CA LEU A 47 -4.56 8.97 -2.99
C LEU A 47 -4.77 10.30 -2.25
N TYR A 48 -4.23 11.40 -2.76
CA TYR A 48 -4.23 12.68 -2.08
C TYR A 48 -4.93 13.74 -2.93
N GLU A 49 -6.14 13.43 -3.40
CA GLU A 49 -6.96 14.29 -4.26
C GLU A 49 -7.29 15.65 -3.64
N PHE A 50 -7.18 15.75 -2.31
CA PHE A 50 -7.44 16.95 -1.52
C PHE A 50 -6.20 17.82 -1.29
N CYS A 51 -4.99 17.39 -1.68
CA CYS A 51 -3.79 18.17 -1.43
C CYS A 51 -3.61 19.31 -2.44
N ASN A 52 -2.94 20.38 -2.01
CA ASN A 52 -2.59 21.49 -2.88
C ASN A 52 -1.33 21.17 -3.68
N GLU A 53 -0.36 20.48 -3.08
CA GLU A 53 0.91 20.14 -3.71
C GLU A 53 1.37 18.73 -3.29
N TYR A 54 1.93 17.99 -4.25
CA TYR A 54 2.47 16.64 -4.02
C TYR A 54 3.95 16.61 -4.39
N ILE A 55 4.80 16.36 -3.39
CA ILE A 55 6.26 16.27 -3.54
C ILE A 55 6.68 14.81 -3.48
N VAL A 56 7.29 14.35 -4.58
CA VAL A 56 7.79 12.98 -4.72
C VAL A 56 9.12 12.84 -3.97
N ILE A 57 9.15 12.01 -2.93
CA ILE A 57 10.37 11.78 -2.11
C ILE A 57 11.08 10.45 -2.42
N SER A 58 10.53 9.61 -3.29
CA SER A 58 11.08 8.27 -3.60
C SER A 58 12.45 8.30 -4.27
N HIS A 59 12.90 9.44 -4.79
CA HIS A 59 14.18 9.58 -5.46
C HIS A 59 15.35 9.82 -4.47
N LEU A 60 15.06 10.25 -3.24
CA LEU A 60 16.04 10.59 -2.21
C LEU A 60 16.90 9.39 -1.81
N THR A 61 18.22 9.60 -1.74
CA THR A 61 19.19 8.54 -1.41
C THR A 61 18.99 8.03 0.02
N SER A 62 18.72 8.90 0.98
CA SER A 62 18.41 8.54 2.37
C SER A 62 17.19 7.62 2.49
N LEU A 63 16.17 7.80 1.65
CA LEU A 63 14.98 6.95 1.64
C LEU A 63 15.22 5.62 0.91
N LYS A 64 16.06 5.62 -0.13
CA LYS A 64 16.43 4.41 -0.89
C LYS A 64 17.35 3.47 -0.11
N SER A 65 18.11 3.99 0.85
CA SER A 65 19.08 3.21 1.65
C SER A 65 18.45 2.48 2.85
N VAL A 66 17.15 2.66 3.09
CA VAL A 66 16.43 2.10 4.24
C VAL A 66 15.27 1.20 3.81
N VAL A 67 14.90 0.25 4.67
CA VAL A 67 13.75 -0.63 4.42
C VAL A 67 12.49 0.02 4.99
N ALA A 68 11.41 0.07 4.22
CA ALA A 68 10.13 0.58 4.70
C ALA A 68 9.48 -0.38 5.71
N ASP A 69 8.78 0.18 6.69
CA ASP A 69 8.07 -0.61 7.70
C ASP A 69 6.98 0.23 8.37
N CYS A 70 5.73 -0.23 8.25
CA CYS A 70 4.56 0.45 8.83
C CYS A 70 4.54 1.95 8.48
N TYR A 71 4.59 2.85 9.48
CA TYR A 71 4.68 4.30 9.29
C TYR A 71 6.12 4.86 9.24
N THR A 72 7.16 4.03 9.24
CA THR A 72 8.57 4.45 9.30
C THR A 72 9.45 3.72 8.28
N SER A 73 10.77 3.91 8.40
CA SER A 73 11.76 3.01 7.84
C SER A 73 12.70 2.45 8.91
N TYR A 74 13.43 1.38 8.58
CA TYR A 74 14.46 0.78 9.43
C TYR A 74 15.75 0.49 8.68
N THR A 75 16.84 0.38 9.45
CA THR A 75 18.11 -0.18 9.01
C THR A 75 18.46 -1.41 9.82
N PHE A 76 19.19 -2.35 9.21
CA PHE A 76 19.76 -3.48 9.94
C PHE A 76 20.94 -3.02 10.78
N ILE A 77 21.08 -3.58 11.98
CA ILE A 77 22.19 -3.32 12.90
C ILE A 77 23.04 -4.58 13.09
N ASN A 78 24.23 -4.40 13.65
CA ASN A 78 25.16 -5.49 13.99
C ASN A 78 25.53 -6.40 12.82
N GLY A 79 25.48 -5.86 11.59
CA GLY A 79 25.74 -6.63 10.38
C GLY A 79 24.72 -7.73 10.10
N THR A 80 23.53 -7.69 10.72
CA THR A 80 22.44 -8.63 10.42
C THR A 80 21.71 -8.24 9.13
N GLY A 81 20.68 -9.00 8.75
CA GLY A 81 19.77 -8.66 7.66
C GLY A 81 19.52 -9.83 6.72
N LEU A 82 19.17 -9.53 5.47
CA LEU A 82 18.65 -10.51 4.49
C LEU A 82 19.53 -11.74 4.25
N HIS A 83 20.83 -11.63 4.48
CA HIS A 83 21.77 -12.74 4.32
C HIS A 83 21.69 -13.74 5.49
N LEU A 84 20.91 -13.44 6.53
CA LEU A 84 20.61 -14.30 7.68
C LEU A 84 19.13 -14.71 7.70
N PRO A 85 18.78 -15.80 8.40
CA PRO A 85 17.38 -16.11 8.72
C PRO A 85 16.69 -14.97 9.47
N ARG A 86 15.39 -14.74 9.20
CA ARG A 86 14.58 -13.66 9.79
C ARG A 86 14.67 -13.59 11.32
N ALA A 87 14.71 -14.73 12.00
CA ALA A 87 14.81 -14.80 13.46
C ALA A 87 16.11 -14.18 14.03
N GLN A 88 17.10 -13.92 13.18
CA GLN A 88 18.38 -13.31 13.54
C GLN A 88 18.47 -11.85 13.09
N TRP A 89 17.41 -11.29 12.50
CA TRP A 89 17.43 -9.91 12.04
C TRP A 89 17.33 -8.96 13.23
N GLU A 90 18.29 -8.06 13.33
CA GLU A 90 18.26 -6.95 14.27
C GLU A 90 18.11 -5.66 13.47
N ALA A 91 17.10 -4.86 13.80
CA ALA A 91 16.79 -3.64 13.09
C ALA A 91 16.47 -2.49 14.05
N THR A 92 16.93 -1.28 13.70
CA THR A 92 16.54 -0.04 14.39
C THR A 92 15.63 0.79 13.50
N ARG A 93 14.62 1.40 14.11
CA ARG A 93 13.61 2.27 13.46
C ARG A 93 13.77 3.75 13.87
N THR A 94 14.86 4.04 14.56
CA THR A 94 15.20 5.36 15.11
C THR A 94 16.70 5.61 14.94
N GLY A 95 17.11 6.87 14.96
CA GLY A 95 18.51 7.28 14.87
C GLY A 95 18.81 8.03 13.58
N GLN A 96 20.09 8.11 13.22
CA GLN A 96 20.60 9.00 12.18
C GLN A 96 19.89 8.83 10.83
N HIS A 97 19.60 7.60 10.41
CA HIS A 97 18.90 7.34 9.15
C HIS A 97 17.51 8.03 9.05
N ILE A 98 16.78 8.18 10.16
CA ILE A 98 15.52 8.94 10.16
C ILE A 98 15.79 10.44 10.08
N THR A 99 16.81 10.93 10.81
CA THR A 99 17.23 12.34 10.73
C THR A 99 17.62 12.72 9.30
N ASP A 100 18.44 11.89 8.64
CA ASP A 100 18.89 12.11 7.27
C ASP A 100 17.71 12.20 6.29
N ILE A 101 16.69 11.33 6.45
CA ILE A 101 15.47 11.38 5.63
C ILE A 101 14.70 12.68 5.89
N LYS A 102 14.56 13.10 7.15
CA LYS A 102 13.84 14.34 7.49
C LYS A 102 14.55 15.55 6.88
N ASP A 103 15.86 15.63 7.02
CA ASP A 103 16.68 16.72 6.50
C ASP A 103 16.63 16.79 4.97
N ASP A 104 16.76 15.65 4.29
CA ASP A 104 16.65 15.58 2.83
C ASP A 104 15.27 16.03 2.32
N VAL A 105 14.18 15.59 2.96
CA VAL A 105 12.83 16.01 2.58
C VAL A 105 12.63 17.50 2.84
N ILE A 106 13.12 18.03 3.97
CA ILE A 106 13.04 19.47 4.27
C ILE A 106 13.77 20.28 3.19
N ASN A 107 14.95 19.84 2.77
CA ASN A 107 15.71 20.52 1.72
C ASN A 107 14.99 20.45 0.37
N LEU A 108 14.46 19.28 0.00
CA LEU A 108 13.68 19.13 -1.23
C LEU A 108 12.45 20.05 -1.28
N VAL A 109 11.73 20.20 -0.16
CA VAL A 109 10.57 21.10 -0.08
C VAL A 109 11.00 22.56 -0.23
N LYS A 110 12.11 22.97 0.40
CA LYS A 110 12.66 24.34 0.24
C LYS A 110 13.09 24.62 -1.20
N GLU A 111 13.63 23.63 -1.89
CA GLU A 111 14.01 23.73 -3.31
C GLU A 111 12.81 23.76 -4.26
N SER A 112 11.62 23.38 -3.78
CA SER A 112 10.37 23.36 -4.56
C SER A 112 9.59 24.69 -4.49
N ASP A 113 10.25 25.79 -4.09
CA ASP A 113 9.64 27.13 -3.93
C ASP A 113 8.46 27.19 -2.94
N ILE A 114 8.35 26.22 -2.02
CA ILE A 114 7.37 26.23 -0.94
C ILE A 114 7.91 27.06 0.23
N ASP A 115 7.14 28.05 0.67
CA ASP A 115 7.46 28.80 1.88
C ASP A 115 7.33 27.92 3.14
N VAL A 116 8.47 27.53 3.70
CA VAL A 116 8.55 26.74 4.94
C VAL A 116 8.70 27.61 6.19
N SER A 117 8.74 28.94 6.07
CA SER A 117 8.91 29.84 7.22
C SER A 117 7.72 29.81 8.17
N ASN A 118 6.52 29.55 7.63
CA ASN A 118 5.28 29.36 8.35
C ASN A 118 4.66 28.00 7.98
N ALA A 119 5.38 26.92 8.31
CA ALA A 119 4.96 25.56 8.04
C ALA A 119 4.91 24.68 9.30
N THR A 120 3.88 23.83 9.38
CA THR A 120 3.76 22.75 10.35
C THR A 120 4.13 21.43 9.68
N TRP A 121 5.11 20.72 10.24
CA TRP A 121 5.57 19.43 9.74
C TRP A 121 4.97 18.28 10.53
N ILE A 122 4.38 17.31 9.83
CA ILE A 122 3.79 16.11 10.42
C ILE A 122 4.42 14.89 9.74
N TRP A 123 5.12 14.07 10.51
CA TRP A 123 5.87 12.93 10.00
C TRP A 123 5.18 11.62 10.38
N SER A 124 5.06 10.69 9.45
CA SER A 124 4.48 9.37 9.72
C SER A 124 5.25 8.60 10.79
N CYS A 125 6.56 8.81 10.89
CA CYS A 125 7.41 8.15 11.87
C CYS A 125 7.30 8.71 13.30
N ASP A 126 6.63 9.85 13.48
CA ASP A 126 6.38 10.47 14.78
C ASP A 126 4.91 10.30 15.18
N TYR A 127 4.62 10.13 16.47
CA TYR A 127 3.24 10.22 16.96
C TYR A 127 2.88 11.67 17.23
N THR A 128 1.93 12.20 16.45
CA THR A 128 1.49 13.59 16.58
C THR A 128 -0.01 13.62 16.85
N VAL A 129 -0.42 14.41 17.84
CA VAL A 129 -1.83 14.72 18.09
C VAL A 129 -2.07 16.17 17.69
N MET A 130 -2.94 16.39 16.71
CA MET A 130 -3.25 17.72 16.20
C MET A 130 -4.77 17.85 16.06
N ASN A 131 -5.36 18.83 16.75
CA ASN A 131 -6.81 19.11 16.71
C ASN A 131 -7.67 17.85 16.94
N GLY A 132 -7.28 17.03 17.93
CA GLY A 132 -7.97 15.78 18.28
C GLY A 132 -7.71 14.61 17.33
N HIS A 133 -6.95 14.79 16.25
CA HIS A 133 -6.58 13.72 15.31
C HIS A 133 -5.20 13.14 15.64
N TYR A 134 -5.04 11.83 15.42
CA TYR A 134 -3.82 11.08 15.71
C TYR A 134 -3.10 10.68 14.42
N PHE A 135 -1.85 11.11 14.29
CA PHE A 135 -0.99 10.83 13.14
C PHE A 135 0.20 9.98 13.56
N GLY A 136 0.58 9.03 12.69
CA GLY A 136 1.74 8.16 12.90
C GLY A 136 1.56 7.12 14.01
N LEU A 137 2.68 6.62 14.54
CA LEU A 137 2.71 5.54 15.52
C LEU A 137 3.57 5.91 16.73
N GLU A 138 3.00 5.80 17.93
CA GLU A 138 3.72 5.95 19.20
C GLU A 138 4.59 4.71 19.42
N ARG A 139 5.88 4.91 19.71
CA ARG A 139 6.87 3.83 19.77
C ARG A 139 7.44 3.66 21.18
N PRO A 140 7.73 2.41 21.61
CA PRO A 140 7.41 1.14 20.94
C PRO A 140 5.97 0.67 21.22
N GLY A 141 5.24 0.25 20.18
CA GLY A 141 3.94 -0.43 20.31
C GLY A 141 2.78 0.38 20.93
N GLY A 142 2.93 1.70 21.05
CA GLY A 142 1.93 2.60 21.62
C GLY A 142 0.77 2.89 20.67
N ARG A 143 0.05 3.98 20.91
CA ARG A 143 -1.13 4.42 20.14
C ARG A 143 -0.84 4.67 18.66
N GLY A 144 -1.87 4.56 17.82
CA GLY A 144 -1.78 4.80 16.38
C GLY A 144 -1.37 3.56 15.56
N GLY A 145 -1.12 2.44 16.23
CA GLY A 145 -1.02 1.15 15.57
C GLY A 145 -2.37 0.74 14.99
N ILE A 146 -2.32 -0.04 13.92
CA ILE A 146 -3.50 -0.62 13.27
C ILE A 146 -3.63 -2.13 13.53
N TYR A 147 -2.53 -2.75 14.00
CA TYR A 147 -2.41 -4.20 14.21
C TYR A 147 -2.09 -4.61 15.66
N ASN A 148 -1.82 -3.67 16.60
CA ASN A 148 -1.38 -4.10 17.94
C ASN A 148 -2.59 -4.39 18.84
N VAL A 149 -2.65 -5.59 19.42
CA VAL A 149 -3.67 -5.92 20.44
C VAL A 149 -3.11 -5.70 21.85
N PRO A 150 -3.94 -5.30 22.84
CA PRO A 150 -5.37 -4.99 22.76
C PRO A 150 -5.68 -3.52 22.45
N GLN A 151 -4.68 -2.62 22.42
CA GLN A 151 -4.90 -1.16 22.40
C GLN A 151 -4.88 -0.47 21.02
N ASN A 152 -4.75 -1.22 19.91
CA ASN A 152 -4.55 -0.65 18.58
C ASN A 152 -5.32 -1.42 17.50
N GLN A 153 -6.64 -1.50 17.66
CA GLN A 153 -7.55 -1.64 16.53
C GLN A 153 -7.64 -0.28 15.85
N LEU A 154 -7.74 -0.26 14.52
CA LEU A 154 -7.99 0.96 13.76
C LEU A 154 -9.05 1.83 14.46
N ASN A 155 -8.67 3.07 14.78
CA ASN A 155 -9.63 4.04 15.27
C ASN A 155 -10.45 4.59 14.08
N LEU A 156 -11.63 4.00 13.85
CA LEU A 156 -12.57 4.43 12.82
C LEU A 156 -12.97 5.90 13.00
N ASP A 157 -13.06 6.38 14.24
CA ASP A 157 -13.39 7.78 14.54
C ASP A 157 -12.25 8.74 14.24
N ASN A 158 -11.03 8.26 13.99
CA ASN A 158 -9.90 9.10 13.58
C ASN A 158 -9.75 9.17 12.06
N ASN A 159 -10.50 8.38 11.31
CA ASN A 159 -10.27 8.20 9.87
C ASN A 159 -11.51 8.57 9.03
N ARG A 160 -11.25 9.06 7.81
CA ARG A 160 -12.24 9.15 6.73
C ARG A 160 -11.76 8.39 5.49
N PHE A 161 -12.20 7.15 5.36
CA PHE A 161 -12.02 6.37 4.13
C PHE A 161 -13.02 6.81 3.07
N VAL A 162 -12.56 6.85 1.82
CA VAL A 162 -13.36 7.15 0.63
C VAL A 162 -12.98 6.17 -0.47
N GLN A 163 -13.90 5.96 -1.41
CA GLN A 163 -13.58 5.27 -2.64
C GLN A 163 -12.54 6.06 -3.41
N ILE A 164 -11.49 5.39 -3.88
CA ILE A 164 -10.52 5.98 -4.80
C ILE A 164 -11.11 5.88 -6.20
N HIS A 165 -11.06 6.96 -6.96
CA HIS A 165 -11.47 6.95 -8.36
C HIS A 165 -10.32 6.50 -9.25
N HIS A 166 -10.61 5.66 -10.25
CA HIS A 166 -9.62 5.27 -11.25
C HIS A 166 -9.29 6.45 -12.17
N ASP A 167 -8.06 6.45 -12.69
CA ASP A 167 -7.59 7.48 -13.62
C ASP A 167 -7.84 7.04 -15.08
N GLU A 168 -9.03 7.35 -15.58
CA GLU A 168 -9.46 7.01 -16.94
C GLU A 168 -8.49 7.52 -18.03
N SER A 169 -7.71 8.57 -17.75
CA SER A 169 -6.69 9.06 -18.70
C SER A 169 -5.58 8.04 -18.99
N LYS A 170 -5.44 7.00 -18.14
CA LYS A 170 -4.47 5.91 -18.32
C LYS A 170 -5.00 4.75 -19.16
N LYS A 171 -6.30 4.70 -19.50
CA LYS A 171 -6.92 3.59 -20.24
C LYS A 171 -6.13 3.25 -21.52
N SER A 172 -5.92 4.21 -22.40
CA SER A 172 -5.22 3.95 -23.67
C SER A 172 -3.75 3.52 -23.47
N ILE A 173 -3.08 3.99 -22.42
CA ILE A 173 -1.71 3.57 -22.10
C ILE A 173 -1.71 2.09 -21.68
N VAL A 174 -2.66 1.69 -20.86
CA VAL A 174 -2.81 0.30 -20.39
C VAL A 174 -3.22 -0.63 -21.52
N GLU A 175 -4.20 -0.25 -22.36
CA GLU A 175 -4.61 -1.03 -23.53
C GLU A 175 -3.46 -1.26 -24.51
N ASN A 176 -2.63 -0.23 -24.75
CA ASN A 176 -1.43 -0.36 -25.58
C ASN A 176 -0.41 -1.35 -25.00
N LYS A 177 -0.27 -1.43 -23.67
CA LYS A 177 0.61 -2.41 -23.00
C LYS A 177 0.04 -3.82 -23.07
N LEU A 178 -1.28 -3.98 -22.95
CA LEU A 178 -1.96 -5.26 -23.01
C LEU A 178 -2.05 -5.84 -24.42
N GLY A 179 -2.13 -4.98 -25.43
CA GLY A 179 -2.39 -5.39 -26.82
C GLY A 179 -3.86 -5.75 -27.08
N PHE A 180 -4.77 -5.41 -26.16
CA PHE A 180 -6.21 -5.62 -26.31
C PHE A 180 -7.01 -4.56 -25.52
N SER A 181 -8.31 -4.44 -25.79
CA SER A 181 -9.14 -3.41 -25.14
C SER A 181 -9.54 -3.81 -23.72
N LEU A 182 -9.53 -2.85 -22.79
CA LEU A 182 -10.01 -3.07 -21.42
C LEU A 182 -11.52 -3.33 -21.34
N ASP A 183 -12.27 -3.10 -22.42
CA ASP A 183 -13.69 -3.45 -22.49
C ASP A 183 -13.91 -4.96 -22.77
N GLU A 184 -12.86 -5.70 -23.14
CA GLU A 184 -12.90 -7.17 -23.24
C GLU A 184 -12.83 -7.81 -21.85
N GLU A 185 -13.50 -8.94 -21.63
CA GLU A 185 -13.49 -9.59 -20.32
C GLU A 185 -12.13 -10.23 -19.99
N TYR A 186 -11.55 -9.83 -18.86
CA TYR A 186 -10.33 -10.42 -18.33
C TYR A 186 -10.36 -10.56 -16.80
N LEU A 187 -9.58 -11.50 -16.29
CA LEU A 187 -9.27 -11.65 -14.88
C LEU A 187 -7.94 -10.97 -14.58
N LEU A 188 -7.92 -10.12 -13.55
CA LEU A 188 -6.70 -9.49 -13.06
C LEU A 188 -6.12 -10.31 -11.91
N CYS A 189 -4.87 -10.72 -12.04
CA CYS A 189 -4.17 -11.53 -11.05
C CYS A 189 -2.90 -10.85 -10.59
N GLN A 190 -2.60 -11.00 -9.29
CA GLN A 190 -1.41 -10.45 -8.67
C GLN A 190 -0.95 -11.36 -7.53
N THR A 191 0.36 -11.53 -7.35
CA THR A 191 0.93 -12.23 -6.19
C THR A 191 1.63 -11.25 -5.24
N GLY A 192 1.54 -11.51 -3.93
CA GLY A 192 2.28 -10.81 -2.89
C GLY A 192 3.42 -11.64 -2.34
N PHE A 193 4.49 -11.87 -3.13
CA PHE A 193 5.63 -12.65 -2.66
C PHE A 193 6.69 -11.76 -1.99
N ARG A 194 7.27 -12.22 -0.87
CA ARG A 194 8.49 -11.66 -0.29
C ARG A 194 9.28 -12.76 0.38
N GLN A 195 10.47 -12.99 -0.14
CA GLN A 195 11.39 -14.00 0.37
C GLN A 195 11.66 -13.80 1.88
N GLY A 196 11.50 -14.87 2.67
CA GLY A 196 11.76 -14.87 4.11
C GLY A 196 10.63 -14.30 4.99
N TYR A 197 9.48 -14.00 4.38
CA TYR A 197 8.25 -13.54 5.05
C TYR A 197 7.07 -14.51 4.85
N GLU A 198 7.35 -15.73 4.40
CA GLU A 198 6.35 -16.78 4.23
C GLU A 198 5.86 -17.22 5.62
N LEU A 199 4.57 -17.01 5.90
CA LEU A 199 3.95 -17.45 7.14
C LEU A 199 3.37 -18.86 6.99
N SER A 200 2.92 -19.20 5.78
CA SER A 200 2.55 -20.55 5.41
C SER A 200 3.68 -21.22 4.62
N LYS A 201 3.78 -22.55 4.77
CA LYS A 201 4.64 -23.42 3.94
C LYS A 201 3.89 -23.99 2.73
N VAL A 202 2.58 -23.75 2.64
CA VAL A 202 1.77 -24.17 1.50
C VAL A 202 2.17 -23.35 0.29
N LYS A 203 2.63 -24.04 -0.75
CA LYS A 203 2.93 -23.44 -2.05
C LYS A 203 1.68 -23.46 -2.90
N ILE A 204 1.28 -22.31 -3.39
CA ILE A 204 0.11 -22.16 -4.25
C ILE A 204 0.53 -22.44 -5.69
N ASP A 205 -0.13 -23.39 -6.34
CA ASP A 205 0.00 -23.62 -7.78
C ASP A 205 -0.92 -22.64 -8.52
N HIS A 206 -0.39 -21.44 -8.79
CA HIS A 206 -1.13 -20.38 -9.47
C HIS A 206 -1.65 -20.84 -10.84
N ALA A 207 -0.85 -21.62 -11.58
CA ALA A 207 -1.22 -22.09 -12.92
C ALA A 207 -2.40 -23.06 -12.86
N ALA A 208 -2.38 -24.02 -11.93
CA ALA A 208 -3.48 -24.96 -11.76
C ALA A 208 -4.80 -24.26 -11.39
N VAL A 209 -4.76 -23.24 -10.51
CA VAL A 209 -5.93 -22.45 -10.14
C VAL A 209 -6.46 -21.66 -11.34
N LEU A 210 -5.58 -20.97 -12.06
CA LEU A 210 -5.96 -20.08 -13.16
C LEU A 210 -6.34 -20.85 -14.45
N ALA A 211 -5.82 -22.06 -14.65
CA ALA A 211 -6.13 -22.89 -15.81
C ALA A 211 -7.63 -23.24 -15.92
N LYS A 212 -8.35 -23.26 -14.79
CA LYS A 212 -9.80 -23.47 -14.76
C LYS A 212 -10.58 -22.33 -15.44
N HIS A 213 -9.96 -21.15 -15.60
CA HIS A 213 -10.59 -19.94 -16.14
C HIS A 213 -10.12 -19.56 -17.55
N ARG A 214 -9.04 -20.17 -18.06
CA ARG A 214 -8.37 -19.73 -19.30
C ARG A 214 -9.22 -19.86 -20.58
N ASN A 215 -10.23 -20.74 -20.56
CA ASN A 215 -11.11 -20.94 -21.70
C ASN A 215 -12.20 -19.86 -21.77
N ASP A 216 -12.50 -19.23 -20.64
CA ASP A 216 -13.62 -18.29 -20.50
C ASP A 216 -13.13 -16.84 -20.47
N PHE A 217 -11.91 -16.59 -19.98
CA PHE A 217 -11.38 -15.24 -19.78
C PHE A 217 -9.92 -15.12 -20.20
N LYS A 218 -9.56 -13.91 -20.67
CA LYS A 218 -8.16 -13.49 -20.71
C LYS A 218 -7.63 -13.38 -19.28
N ILE A 219 -6.43 -13.89 -19.04
CA ILE A 219 -5.79 -13.83 -17.72
C ILE A 219 -4.63 -12.84 -17.80
N VAL A 220 -4.73 -11.77 -17.00
CA VAL A 220 -3.74 -10.70 -16.93
C VAL A 220 -3.01 -10.79 -15.60
N LEU A 221 -1.72 -11.09 -15.68
CA LEU A 221 -0.82 -11.17 -14.55
C LEU A 221 -0.12 -9.81 -14.39
N MET A 222 -0.47 -9.10 -13.33
CA MET A 222 0.11 -7.80 -13.05
C MET A 222 1.43 -7.96 -12.30
N ASP A 223 2.52 -7.53 -12.93
CA ASP A 223 3.83 -7.34 -12.32
C ASP A 223 3.94 -5.89 -11.83
N PHE A 224 4.09 -5.74 -10.51
CA PHE A 224 4.34 -4.47 -9.85
C PHE A 224 5.69 -4.53 -9.12
N ASN A 225 6.65 -3.73 -9.59
CA ASN A 225 7.98 -3.65 -9.01
C ASN A 225 8.42 -2.18 -8.94
N THR A 226 8.61 -1.68 -7.72
CA THR A 226 8.99 -0.28 -7.44
C THR A 226 10.51 -0.04 -7.56
N GLY A 227 11.31 -1.10 -7.70
CA GLY A 227 12.77 -1.04 -7.65
C GLY A 227 13.35 -0.76 -6.26
N ARG A 228 12.53 -0.70 -5.20
CA ARG A 228 13.01 -0.50 -3.83
C ARG A 228 13.52 -1.82 -3.25
N LEU A 229 14.61 -1.74 -2.49
CA LEU A 229 15.24 -2.89 -1.85
C LEU A 229 14.24 -3.62 -0.92
N ASN A 230 13.99 -4.91 -1.20
CA ASN A 230 13.10 -5.80 -0.44
C ASN A 230 11.60 -5.47 -0.49
N ASP A 231 11.16 -4.66 -1.46
CA ASP A 231 9.74 -4.52 -1.74
C ASP A 231 9.17 -5.85 -2.27
N SER A 232 7.88 -6.04 -2.04
CA SER A 232 7.14 -7.17 -2.62
C SER A 232 7.07 -7.00 -4.12
N PHE A 233 7.20 -8.09 -4.86
CA PHE A 233 6.95 -8.10 -6.29
C PHE A 233 6.04 -9.27 -6.63
N SER A 234 5.35 -9.13 -7.75
CA SER A 234 4.55 -10.22 -8.28
C SER A 234 5.43 -11.08 -9.18
N ARG A 235 5.39 -12.39 -8.98
CA ARG A 235 6.09 -13.35 -9.81
C ARG A 235 5.13 -14.47 -10.21
N PHE A 236 5.10 -14.71 -11.50
CA PHE A 236 4.45 -15.86 -12.12
C PHE A 236 5.46 -16.47 -13.08
N ASP A 237 5.60 -17.79 -13.04
CA ASP A 237 6.53 -18.55 -13.89
C ASP A 237 5.74 -19.30 -14.98
N ASP A 238 4.86 -18.60 -15.71
CA ASP A 238 4.00 -19.20 -16.74
C ASP A 238 3.92 -18.32 -17.99
N GLU A 239 4.32 -18.88 -19.14
CA GLU A 239 4.36 -18.20 -20.44
C GLU A 239 2.98 -18.11 -21.11
N ASP A 240 2.00 -18.88 -20.64
CA ASP A 240 0.67 -18.96 -21.27
C ASP A 240 -0.25 -17.78 -20.90
N PHE A 241 0.16 -16.92 -19.97
CA PHE A 241 -0.64 -15.79 -19.49
C PHE A 241 -0.07 -14.43 -19.91
N THR A 242 -0.96 -13.43 -20.04
CA THR A 242 -0.53 -12.07 -20.39
C THR A 242 0.07 -11.39 -19.18
N ILE A 243 1.38 -11.13 -19.20
CA ILE A 243 2.05 -10.37 -18.13
C ILE A 243 2.08 -8.89 -18.49
N ILE A 244 1.59 -8.03 -17.60
CA ILE A 244 1.68 -6.58 -17.73
C ILE A 244 2.52 -5.97 -16.62
N LYS A 245 3.46 -5.11 -16.99
CA LYS A 245 4.26 -4.31 -16.06
C LYS A 245 3.61 -2.95 -15.83
N ILE A 246 3.31 -2.67 -14.57
CA ILE A 246 2.65 -1.44 -14.14
C ILE A 246 3.61 -0.60 -13.30
N SER A 247 3.60 0.71 -13.57
CA SER A 247 4.62 1.62 -13.03
C SER A 247 4.12 2.52 -11.89
N ASN A 248 2.80 2.65 -11.73
CA ASN A 248 2.18 3.54 -10.75
C ASN A 248 0.73 3.12 -10.44
N LEU A 249 0.16 3.71 -9.39
CA LEU A 249 -1.20 3.39 -8.96
C LEU A 249 -2.26 3.82 -9.97
N ALA A 250 -2.02 4.89 -10.74
CA ALA A 250 -2.98 5.37 -11.75
C ALA A 250 -3.18 4.33 -12.86
N GLU A 251 -2.13 3.73 -13.39
CA GLU A 251 -2.22 2.61 -14.34
C GLU A 251 -2.89 1.37 -13.70
N GLN A 252 -2.52 1.04 -12.45
CA GLN A 252 -3.12 -0.08 -11.71
C GLN A 252 -4.63 0.12 -11.48
N SER A 253 -5.06 1.36 -11.25
CA SER A 253 -6.46 1.69 -10.97
C SER A 253 -7.39 1.35 -12.14
N VAL A 254 -6.95 1.58 -13.38
CA VAL A 254 -7.75 1.27 -14.57
C VAL A 254 -7.82 -0.24 -14.79
N LEU A 255 -6.70 -0.95 -14.58
CA LEU A 255 -6.71 -2.42 -14.62
C LEU A 255 -7.69 -3.02 -13.61
N ILE A 256 -7.73 -2.50 -12.39
CA ILE A 256 -8.65 -2.96 -11.35
C ILE A 256 -10.10 -2.66 -11.74
N GLN A 257 -10.37 -1.43 -12.21
CA GLN A 257 -11.71 -0.98 -12.53
C GLN A 257 -12.38 -1.83 -13.62
N TYR A 258 -11.63 -2.14 -14.69
CA TYR A 258 -12.14 -2.83 -15.87
C TYR A 258 -12.07 -4.35 -15.76
N ALA A 259 -11.31 -4.89 -14.81
CA ALA A 259 -11.22 -6.34 -14.63
C ALA A 259 -12.59 -6.93 -14.32
N LYS A 260 -12.96 -8.04 -14.96
CA LYS A 260 -14.17 -8.79 -14.64
C LYS A 260 -14.17 -9.19 -13.16
N LYS A 261 -13.00 -9.62 -12.69
CA LYS A 261 -12.74 -10.03 -11.31
C LYS A 261 -11.25 -9.91 -11.00
N CYS A 262 -10.93 -9.55 -9.75
CA CYS A 262 -9.57 -9.60 -9.22
C CYS A 262 -9.35 -10.91 -8.45
N ILE A 263 -8.31 -11.67 -8.77
CA ILE A 263 -7.93 -12.91 -8.09
C ILE A 263 -6.47 -12.80 -7.64
N PHE A 264 -6.25 -12.49 -6.36
CA PHE A 264 -4.94 -12.18 -5.82
C PHE A 264 -4.45 -13.24 -4.85
N PHE A 265 -3.15 -13.49 -4.85
CA PHE A 265 -2.53 -14.56 -4.07
C PHE A 265 -1.61 -13.99 -2.99
N THR A 266 -1.52 -14.70 -1.86
CA THR A 266 -0.54 -14.40 -0.80
C THR A 266 -0.13 -15.66 -0.03
N GLU A 267 1.12 -15.68 0.43
CA GLU A 267 1.71 -16.74 1.26
C GLU A 267 2.09 -16.22 2.67
N GLY A 268 1.80 -14.94 2.94
CA GLY A 268 2.04 -14.24 4.20
C GLY A 268 0.89 -13.32 4.55
N HIS A 269 1.17 -12.20 5.23
CA HIS A 269 0.14 -11.21 5.56
C HIS A 269 -0.62 -10.71 4.32
N LEU A 270 -1.84 -10.24 4.55
CA LEU A 270 -2.53 -9.36 3.60
C LEU A 270 -1.73 -8.06 3.43
N ARG A 271 -1.68 -7.51 2.21
CA ARG A 271 -0.87 -6.34 1.86
C ARG A 271 -1.65 -5.37 0.98
N SER A 272 -1.03 -4.25 0.59
CA SER A 272 -1.66 -3.24 -0.26
C SER A 272 -2.33 -3.83 -1.50
N HIS A 273 -1.73 -4.83 -2.17
CA HIS A 273 -2.36 -5.47 -3.32
C HIS A 273 -3.76 -6.02 -3.00
N THR A 274 -3.98 -6.63 -1.84
CA THR A 274 -5.31 -7.14 -1.45
C THR A 274 -6.30 -6.05 -1.03
N TYR A 275 -5.82 -4.89 -0.57
CA TYR A 275 -6.70 -3.80 -0.12
C TYR A 275 -7.12 -2.85 -1.25
N LEU A 276 -6.31 -2.76 -2.30
CA LEU A 276 -6.53 -1.79 -3.38
C LEU A 276 -7.83 -2.04 -4.15
N PRO A 277 -8.17 -3.26 -4.62
CA PRO A 277 -9.41 -3.45 -5.37
C PRO A 277 -10.66 -3.02 -4.60
N PRO A 278 -10.82 -3.40 -3.31
CA PRO A 278 -11.92 -2.88 -2.50
C PRO A 278 -11.95 -1.36 -2.49
N MET A 279 -10.82 -0.67 -2.27
CA MET A 279 -10.74 0.80 -2.26
C MET A 279 -11.19 1.46 -3.58
N PHE A 280 -11.11 0.76 -4.71
CA PHE A 280 -11.66 1.20 -6.00
C PHE A 280 -13.13 0.80 -6.21
N GLY A 281 -13.76 0.16 -5.23
CA GLY A 281 -15.14 -0.35 -5.31
C GLY A 281 -15.24 -1.67 -6.09
N ARG A 282 -14.19 -2.49 -6.07
CA ARG A 282 -14.14 -3.79 -6.74
C ARG A 282 -13.87 -4.91 -5.74
N ASP A 283 -14.54 -6.03 -5.92
CA ASP A 283 -14.25 -7.22 -5.12
C ASP A 283 -12.90 -7.82 -5.51
N VAL A 284 -12.26 -8.46 -4.53
CA VAL A 284 -11.07 -9.28 -4.73
C VAL A 284 -11.24 -10.63 -4.05
N ASP A 285 -11.00 -11.68 -4.82
CA ASP A 285 -10.84 -13.02 -4.27
C ASP A 285 -9.38 -13.20 -3.89
N ILE A 286 -9.14 -13.41 -2.61
CA ILE A 286 -7.82 -13.62 -2.05
C ILE A 286 -7.64 -15.12 -1.86
N ILE A 287 -6.71 -15.71 -2.61
CA ILE A 287 -6.38 -17.12 -2.52
C ILE A 287 -5.12 -17.28 -1.68
N ALA A 288 -5.25 -17.96 -0.55
CA ALA A 288 -4.18 -18.20 0.40
C ALA A 288 -4.40 -19.50 1.18
N ASP A 289 -3.40 -19.95 1.92
CA ASP A 289 -3.59 -21.00 2.93
C ASP A 289 -4.63 -20.55 3.98
N GLU A 290 -5.48 -21.46 4.46
CA GLU A 290 -6.56 -21.17 5.41
C GLU A 290 -6.02 -20.49 6.67
N MET A 291 -4.83 -20.88 7.13
CA MET A 291 -4.20 -20.28 8.31
C MET A 291 -3.98 -18.77 8.17
N ILE A 292 -3.76 -18.25 6.96
CA ILE A 292 -3.53 -16.82 6.72
C ILE A 292 -4.75 -15.99 7.13
N PHE A 293 -5.97 -16.50 6.86
CA PHE A 293 -7.21 -15.82 7.18
C PHE A 293 -7.55 -15.86 8.69
N SER A 294 -6.84 -16.67 9.46
CA SER A 294 -6.97 -16.73 10.93
C SER A 294 -6.00 -15.81 11.68
N LEU A 295 -5.08 -15.15 10.97
CA LEU A 295 -4.11 -14.23 11.57
C LEU A 295 -4.81 -12.95 12.04
N HIS A 296 -4.38 -12.44 13.20
CA HIS A 296 -4.94 -11.19 13.73
C HIS A 296 -4.63 -9.97 12.84
N GLU A 297 -3.54 -10.04 12.09
CA GLU A 297 -3.12 -9.05 11.09
C GLU A 297 -3.95 -9.13 9.79
N ALA A 298 -4.83 -10.12 9.65
CA ALA A 298 -5.74 -10.29 8.53
C ALA A 298 -7.23 -10.22 8.95
N PRO A 299 -7.73 -9.11 9.55
CA PRO A 299 -9.10 -9.05 10.04
C PRO A 299 -10.09 -8.70 8.91
N LEU A 300 -10.28 -9.59 7.92
CA LEU A 300 -11.12 -9.33 6.73
C LEU A 300 -12.53 -8.85 7.08
N ASP A 301 -13.21 -9.50 8.03
CA ASP A 301 -14.58 -9.14 8.42
C ASP A 301 -14.65 -7.72 8.97
N PHE A 302 -13.66 -7.32 9.77
CA PHE A 302 -13.55 -5.95 10.27
C PHE A 302 -13.41 -4.98 9.10
N TRP A 303 -12.54 -5.28 8.13
CA TRP A 303 -12.29 -4.43 6.96
C TRP A 303 -13.53 -4.26 6.09
N ASN A 304 -14.15 -5.37 5.73
CA ASN A 304 -15.37 -5.42 4.93
C ASN A 304 -16.51 -4.66 5.61
N THR A 305 -16.69 -4.86 6.93
CA THR A 305 -17.78 -4.22 7.70
C THR A 305 -17.57 -2.73 7.95
N ASN A 306 -16.33 -2.29 8.19
CA ASN A 306 -16.09 -0.94 8.73
C ASN A 306 -15.36 0.00 7.77
N VAL A 307 -14.64 -0.52 6.77
CA VAL A 307 -13.81 0.28 5.86
C VAL A 307 -14.31 0.21 4.43
N PHE A 308 -14.51 -0.99 3.89
CA PHE A 308 -14.86 -1.18 2.48
C PHE A 308 -16.37 -1.02 2.22
N GLN A 309 -16.92 0.13 2.59
CA GLN A 309 -18.35 0.44 2.48
C GLN A 309 -18.74 1.08 1.13
N PHE A 310 -17.82 1.12 0.17
CA PHE A 310 -17.95 1.75 -1.15
C PHE A 310 -18.10 0.75 -2.32
N GLY A 311 -18.56 -0.48 -2.03
CA GLY A 311 -19.00 -1.43 -3.06
C GLY A 311 -17.99 -2.50 -3.50
N GLY A 312 -16.81 -2.55 -2.90
CA GLY A 312 -15.86 -3.66 -3.06
C GLY A 312 -15.61 -4.39 -1.74
N GLN A 313 -15.31 -5.68 -1.78
CA GLN A 313 -15.07 -6.54 -0.61
C GLN A 313 -13.83 -7.42 -0.81
N MET A 314 -13.20 -7.83 0.29
CA MET A 314 -12.20 -8.89 0.30
C MET A 314 -12.87 -10.24 0.57
N ASN A 315 -12.76 -11.17 -0.37
CA ASN A 315 -13.28 -12.53 -0.22
C ASN A 315 -12.13 -13.49 0.11
N ALA A 316 -12.15 -14.10 1.29
CA ALA A 316 -11.21 -15.18 1.62
C ALA A 316 -11.59 -16.45 0.88
N ILE A 317 -10.67 -16.96 0.05
CA ILE A 317 -10.83 -18.23 -0.66
C ILE A 317 -9.67 -19.14 -0.24
N PRO A 318 -9.87 -20.04 0.73
CA PRO A 318 -8.86 -21.02 1.13
C PRO A 318 -8.38 -21.84 -0.07
N TYR A 319 -7.06 -21.96 -0.24
CA TYR A 319 -6.45 -22.62 -1.39
C TYR A 319 -6.97 -24.05 -1.61
N ARG A 320 -7.26 -24.79 -0.52
CA ARG A 320 -7.85 -26.12 -0.59
C ARG A 320 -9.16 -26.17 -1.39
N GLU A 321 -9.97 -25.11 -1.34
CA GLU A 321 -11.31 -25.06 -1.97
C GLU A 321 -11.24 -24.88 -3.49
N VAL A 322 -10.10 -24.41 -4.00
CA VAL A 322 -9.87 -24.18 -5.44
C VAL A 322 -8.89 -25.17 -6.05
N HIS A 323 -8.20 -25.96 -5.23
CA HIS A 323 -7.23 -26.95 -5.67
C HIS A 323 -7.76 -28.39 -5.66
N ASP A 324 -8.75 -28.71 -4.81
CA ASP A 324 -9.44 -30.01 -4.83
C ASP A 324 -10.37 -30.16 -6.05
#